data_AF-A0A2E8RI36-F1
#
_entry.id   AF-A0A2E8RI36-F1
#
_cell.length_a   1.000
_cell.length_b   1.000
_cell.length_c   1.000
_cell.angle_alpha   90.00
_cell.angle_beta   90.00
_cell.angle_gamma   90.00
#
_symmetry.space_group_name_H-M   'P 1'
#
loop_
_entity.id
_entity.type
_entity.pdbx_description
1 polymer ?
#
loop_
_entity_poly.entity_id
_entity_poly.type
_entity_poly.pdbx_seq_one_letter_code
_entity_poly.pdbx_strand_id
1 'polypeptide(L)'
;MSIPITEYRNARVLTEDGSRIDVEINHPDYGWIEYTLDDHDTDMTIDNSALLTLIGDDKEPFTPLTAEQNEAQLAEVARMHRAFLLGEMDSILSNPLRWDAMSNDKQAEWATYRQALLDVPEQSGFPETISWPTKPDV
;
A
#
# COMPACT_ATOMS: atom_id res chain seq x y z
N MET A 1 31.79 14.32 -0.60
CA MET A 1 31.73 15.00 0.71
C MET A 1 30.30 14.89 1.16
N SER A 2 30.04 14.36 2.35
CA SER A 2 28.70 14.37 2.92
C SER A 2 28.35 15.79 3.36
N ILE A 3 27.08 16.13 3.27
CA ILE A 3 26.53 17.39 3.75
C ILE A 3 26.25 17.19 5.25
N PRO A 4 26.94 17.92 6.15
CA PRO A 4 26.72 17.77 7.57
C PRO A 4 25.41 18.45 7.97
N ILE A 5 24.55 17.71 8.68
CA ILE A 5 23.35 18.25 9.30
C ILE A 5 23.62 18.50 10.78
N THR A 6 23.32 19.71 11.24
CA THR A 6 23.56 20.15 12.63
C THR A 6 22.29 20.43 13.41
N GLU A 7 21.17 20.60 12.71
CA GLU A 7 19.87 20.89 13.30
C GLU A 7 18.81 20.01 12.64
N TYR A 8 17.91 19.49 13.46
CA TYR A 8 16.75 18.73 13.05
C TYR A 8 15.52 19.14 13.87
N ARG A 9 14.33 18.75 13.43
CA ARG A 9 13.09 18.84 14.19
C ARG A 9 12.08 17.78 13.73
N ASN A 10 11.03 17.57 14.52
CA ASN A 10 9.90 16.70 14.18
C ASN A 10 10.32 15.26 13.81
N ALA A 11 11.34 14.71 14.49
CA ALA A 11 11.77 13.34 14.27
C ALA A 11 10.69 12.36 14.77
N ARG A 12 10.26 11.44 13.91
CA ARG A 12 9.21 10.45 14.19
C ARG A 12 9.57 9.09 13.59
N VAL A 13 9.52 8.06 14.42
CA VAL A 13 9.76 6.68 13.99
C VAL A 13 8.58 6.18 13.14
N LEU A 14 8.90 5.61 11.98
CA LEU A 14 7.92 5.11 11.01
C LEU A 14 7.67 3.61 11.09
N THR A 15 8.63 2.85 11.62
CA THR A 15 8.59 1.40 11.65
C THR A 15 8.69 0.89 13.09
N GLU A 16 8.12 -0.28 13.35
CA GLU A 16 8.15 -0.89 14.69
C GLU A 16 9.58 -1.24 15.14
N ASP A 17 10.46 -1.59 14.20
CA ASP A 17 11.87 -1.90 14.45
C ASP A 17 12.77 -0.65 14.57
N GLY A 18 12.24 0.54 14.29
CA GLY A 18 12.99 1.79 14.33
C GLY A 18 13.96 2.01 13.17
N SER A 19 13.94 1.16 12.14
CA SER A 19 14.80 1.26 10.96
C SER A 19 14.59 2.55 10.15
N ARG A 20 13.38 3.12 10.21
CA ARG A 20 13.01 4.33 9.45
C ARG A 20 12.47 5.43 10.33
N ILE A 21 12.95 6.64 10.10
CA ILE A 21 12.59 7.86 10.86
C ILE A 21 12.33 8.99 9.86
N ASP A 22 11.13 9.56 9.91
CA ASP A 22 10.88 10.85 9.25
C ASP A 22 11.38 11.98 10.13
N VAL A 23 12.12 12.91 9.55
CA VAL A 23 12.70 14.04 10.26
C VAL A 23 12.78 15.25 9.32
N GLU A 24 12.58 16.46 9.85
CA GLU A 24 12.95 17.67 9.11
C GLU A 24 14.39 18.06 9.46
N ILE A 25 15.22 18.25 8.44
CA ILE A 25 16.61 18.64 8.60
C ILE A 25 16.83 20.06 8.09
N ASN A 26 17.70 20.82 8.76
CA ASN A 26 18.12 22.13 8.27
C ASN A 26 19.29 21.95 7.29
N HIS A 27 18.98 21.85 5.99
CA HIS A 27 19.97 21.71 4.93
C HIS A 27 20.67 23.05 4.65
N PRO A 28 22.01 23.10 4.51
CA PRO A 28 22.74 24.36 4.34
C PRO A 28 22.31 25.19 3.12
N ASP A 29 21.94 24.53 2.03
CA ASP A 29 21.52 25.21 0.80
C ASP A 29 20.00 25.40 0.66
N TYR A 30 19.20 24.59 1.36
CA TYR A 30 17.75 24.51 1.13
C TYR A 30 16.90 24.86 2.37
N GLY A 31 17.55 25.11 3.52
CA GLY A 31 16.85 25.30 4.79
C GLY A 31 16.14 24.03 5.25
N TRP A 32 15.00 24.19 5.93
CA TRP A 32 14.21 23.07 6.44
C TRP A 32 13.58 22.26 5.31
N ILE A 33 14.00 21.00 5.20
CA ILE A 33 13.44 20.03 4.24
C ILE A 33 13.04 18.75 4.97
N GLU A 34 12.01 18.09 4.44
CA GLU A 34 11.62 16.74 4.87
C GLU A 34 12.70 15.73 4.43
N TYR A 35 13.03 14.80 5.31
CA TYR A 35 14.00 13.75 5.08
C TYR A 35 13.58 12.47 5.77
N THR A 36 13.61 11.34 5.06
CA THR A 36 13.40 10.03 5.66
C THR A 36 14.76 9.36 5.84
N LEU A 37 15.15 9.16 7.09
CA LEU A 37 16.32 8.37 7.44
C LEU A 37 15.94 6.89 7.40
N ASP A 38 16.72 6.10 6.68
CA ASP A 38 16.54 4.66 6.51
C ASP A 38 17.91 4.00 6.72
N ASP A 39 17.99 3.02 7.62
CA ASP A 39 19.24 2.32 7.96
C ASP A 39 19.77 1.42 6.83
N HIS A 40 18.94 1.12 5.82
CA HIS A 40 19.34 0.42 4.60
C HIS A 40 19.74 1.38 3.47
N ASP A 41 19.55 2.69 3.64
CA ASP A 41 19.96 3.67 2.63
C ASP A 41 21.49 3.76 2.58
N THR A 42 22.03 3.58 1.38
CA THR A 42 23.47 3.63 1.11
C THR A 42 23.91 4.98 0.57
N ASP A 43 22.97 5.88 0.28
CA ASP A 43 23.27 7.26 -0.08
C ASP A 43 23.82 8.00 1.15
N MET A 44 25.06 8.46 1.03
CA MET A 44 25.77 9.23 2.06
C MET A 44 25.91 10.71 1.67
N THR A 45 25.05 11.21 0.77
CA THR A 45 24.98 12.64 0.42
C THR A 45 24.67 13.47 1.66
N ILE A 46 23.76 12.99 2.51
CA ILE A 46 23.65 13.39 3.92
C ILE A 46 24.31 12.29 4.76
N ASP A 47 25.00 12.67 5.84
CA ASP A 47 25.59 11.68 6.74
C ASP A 47 24.51 11.08 7.66
N ASN A 48 23.89 9.99 7.22
CA ASN A 48 22.80 9.32 7.94
C ASN A 48 23.25 8.81 9.32
N SER A 49 24.52 8.41 9.45
CA SER A 49 25.06 7.92 10.72
C SER A 49 25.24 9.06 11.73
N ALA A 50 25.74 10.21 11.27
CA ALA A 50 25.82 11.42 12.08
C ALA A 50 24.42 11.95 12.44
N LEU A 51 23.47 11.95 11.50
CA LEU A 51 22.10 12.40 11.73
C LEU A 51 21.37 11.47 12.73
N LEU A 52 21.51 10.16 12.62
CA LEU A 52 20.93 9.21 13.58
C LEU A 52 21.50 9.42 14.99
N THR A 53 22.81 9.68 15.08
CA THR A 53 23.48 10.01 16.35
C THR A 53 22.99 11.35 16.93
N LEU A 54 22.76 12.34 16.06
CA LEU A 54 22.27 13.67 16.46
C LEU A 54 20.84 13.60 17.01
N ILE A 55 19.95 12.82 16.38
CA ILE A 55 18.57 12.60 16.84
C ILE A 55 18.55 11.84 18.18
N GLY A 56 19.35 10.78 18.31
CA GLY A 56 19.42 10.00 19.55
C GLY A 56 18.04 9.53 20.02
N ASP A 57 17.66 9.85 21.25
CA ASP A 57 16.36 9.51 21.84
C ASP A 57 15.27 10.56 21.63
N ASP A 58 15.60 11.72 21.06
CA ASP A 58 14.65 12.81 20.78
C ASP A 58 13.88 12.54 19.47
N LYS A 59 13.00 11.56 19.54
CA LYS A 59 12.15 11.11 18.45
C LYS A 59 10.80 10.66 18.97
N GLU A 60 9.74 11.04 18.28
CA GLU A 60 8.41 10.53 18.55
C GLU A 60 8.37 9.02 18.24
N PRO A 61 7.85 8.19 19.15
CA PRO A 61 7.81 6.75 18.95
C PRO A 61 6.83 6.37 17.83
N PHE A 62 7.05 5.19 17.27
CA PHE A 62 6.13 4.62 16.30
C PHE A 62 4.73 4.49 16.91
N THR A 63 3.74 5.00 16.18
CA THR A 63 2.33 4.83 16.54
C THR A 63 1.69 3.92 15.50
N PRO A 64 1.38 2.66 15.86
CA PRO A 64 0.70 1.75 14.93
C PRO A 64 -0.70 2.28 14.60
N LEU A 65 -1.20 1.88 13.44
CA LEU A 65 -2.58 2.10 13.08
C LEU A 65 -3.51 1.42 14.09
N THR A 66 -4.64 2.08 14.37
CA THR A 66 -5.72 1.49 15.16
C THR A 66 -6.33 0.29 14.43
N ALA A 67 -6.99 -0.60 15.16
CA ALA A 67 -7.70 -1.73 14.56
C ALA A 67 -8.71 -1.29 13.48
N GLU A 68 -9.45 -0.21 13.75
CA GLU A 68 -10.42 0.37 12.80
C GLU A 68 -9.74 0.90 11.52
N GLN A 69 -8.59 1.58 11.65
CA GLN A 69 -7.83 2.05 10.48
C GLN A 69 -7.25 0.90 9.67
N ASN A 70 -6.73 -0.14 10.33
CA ASN A 70 -6.25 -1.35 9.68
C ASN A 70 -7.38 -2.07 8.92
N GLU A 71 -8.53 -2.24 9.56
CA GLU A 71 -9.71 -2.85 8.94
C GLU A 71 -10.18 -2.03 7.73
N ALA A 72 -10.26 -0.70 7.85
CA ALA A 72 -10.62 0.19 6.75
C ALA A 72 -9.63 0.10 5.58
N GLN A 73 -8.33 0.03 5.85
CA GLN A 73 -7.30 -0.13 4.82
C GLN A 73 -7.40 -1.49 4.13
N LEU A 74 -7.60 -2.58 4.89
CA LEU A 74 -7.81 -3.92 4.33
C LEU A 74 -9.08 -3.97 3.46
N ALA A 75 -10.17 -3.37 3.92
CA ALA A 75 -11.42 -3.29 3.16
C ALA A 75 -11.23 -2.53 1.84
N GLU A 76 -10.47 -1.45 1.85
CA GLU A 76 -10.21 -0.68 0.63
C GLU A 76 -9.34 -1.47 -0.36
N VAL A 77 -8.26 -2.09 0.10
CA VAL A 77 -7.41 -2.95 -0.72
C VAL A 77 -8.23 -4.09 -1.34
N ALA A 78 -9.12 -4.71 -0.56
CA ALA A 78 -10.01 -5.74 -1.07
C ALA A 78 -10.98 -5.21 -2.14
N ARG A 79 -11.58 -4.03 -1.95
CA ARG A 79 -12.45 -3.42 -2.97
C ARG A 79 -11.70 -3.04 -4.24
N MET A 80 -10.46 -2.55 -4.12
CA MET A 80 -9.58 -2.27 -5.26
C MET A 80 -9.27 -3.55 -6.04
N HIS A 81 -8.93 -4.64 -5.35
CA HIS A 81 -8.68 -5.93 -6.00
C HIS A 81 -9.94 -6.46 -6.71
N ARG A 82 -11.11 -6.39 -6.06
CA ARG A 82 -12.40 -6.70 -6.71
C ARG A 82 -12.62 -5.88 -7.97
N ALA A 83 -12.38 -4.56 -7.92
CA ALA A 83 -12.54 -3.68 -9.07
C ALA A 83 -11.57 -4.04 -10.21
N PHE A 84 -10.33 -4.39 -9.89
CA PHE A 84 -9.37 -4.90 -10.86
C PHE A 84 -9.87 -6.17 -11.56
N LEU A 85 -10.33 -7.17 -10.80
CA LEU A 85 -10.86 -8.43 -11.37
C LEU A 85 -12.10 -8.22 -12.24
N LEU A 86 -13.00 -7.31 -11.85
CA LEU A 86 -14.14 -6.90 -12.68
C LEU A 86 -13.67 -6.25 -13.98
N GLY A 87 -12.66 -5.38 -13.93
CA GLY A 87 -12.07 -4.75 -15.11
C GLY A 87 -11.38 -5.75 -16.05
N GLU A 88 -10.66 -6.72 -15.50
CA GLU A 88 -10.07 -7.81 -16.30
C GLU A 88 -11.15 -8.62 -17.02
N MET A 89 -12.22 -8.99 -16.33
CA MET A 89 -13.35 -9.68 -16.93
C MET A 89 -14.02 -8.83 -18.02
N ASP A 90 -14.29 -7.55 -17.76
CA ASP A 90 -14.90 -6.65 -18.74
C ASP A 90 -14.03 -6.50 -20.00
N SER A 91 -12.69 -6.58 -19.88
CA SER A 91 -11.79 -6.57 -21.04
C SER A 91 -11.95 -7.79 -21.96
N ILE A 92 -12.42 -8.92 -21.42
CA ILE A 92 -12.69 -10.15 -22.17
C ILE A 92 -14.10 -10.11 -22.76
N LEU A 93 -15.09 -9.71 -21.96
CA LEU A 93 -16.52 -9.85 -22.26
C LEU A 93 -17.13 -8.65 -22.99
N SER A 94 -16.48 -7.49 -23.00
CA SER A 94 -17.01 -6.27 -23.63
C SER A 94 -17.16 -6.33 -25.15
N ASN A 95 -16.65 -7.39 -25.81
CA ASN A 95 -16.83 -7.62 -27.24
C ASN A 95 -18.09 -8.48 -27.49
N PRO A 96 -19.17 -7.92 -28.07
CA PRO A 96 -20.41 -8.65 -28.31
C PRO A 96 -20.22 -9.88 -29.22
N LEU A 97 -19.32 -9.81 -30.21
CA LEU A 97 -19.05 -10.95 -31.10
C LEU A 97 -18.36 -12.10 -30.38
N ARG A 98 -17.48 -11.80 -29.42
CA ARG A 98 -16.86 -12.84 -28.58
C ARG A 98 -17.88 -13.43 -27.63
N TRP A 99 -18.72 -12.60 -27.02
CA TRP A 99 -19.80 -13.04 -26.16
C TRP A 99 -20.77 -13.98 -26.87
N ASP A 100 -21.27 -13.57 -28.04
CA ASP A 100 -22.22 -14.35 -28.85
C ASP A 100 -21.61 -15.65 -29.40
N ALA A 101 -20.27 -15.73 -29.51
CA ALA A 101 -19.56 -16.93 -29.92
C ALA A 101 -19.31 -17.93 -28.76
N MET A 102 -19.47 -17.51 -27.50
CA MET A 102 -19.33 -18.40 -26.34
C MET A 102 -20.53 -19.34 -26.21
N SER A 103 -20.31 -20.51 -25.61
CA SER A 103 -21.41 -21.40 -25.24
C SER A 103 -22.24 -20.80 -24.09
N ASN A 104 -23.50 -21.21 -23.97
CA ASN A 104 -24.36 -20.80 -22.86
C ASN A 104 -23.78 -21.17 -21.50
N ASP A 105 -23.14 -22.35 -21.38
CA ASP A 105 -22.48 -22.77 -20.14
C ASP A 105 -21.35 -21.79 -19.78
N LYS A 106 -20.59 -21.34 -20.77
CA LYS A 106 -19.49 -20.41 -20.54
C LYS A 106 -19.97 -19.02 -20.15
N GLN A 107 -21.04 -18.54 -20.78
CA GLN A 107 -21.70 -17.31 -20.39
C GLN A 107 -22.22 -17.38 -18.94
N ALA A 108 -22.78 -18.53 -18.53
CA ALA A 108 -23.24 -18.75 -17.16
C ALA A 108 -22.11 -18.79 -16.13
N GLU A 109 -20.96 -19.39 -16.46
CA GLU A 109 -19.74 -19.35 -15.63
C GLU A 109 -19.29 -17.90 -15.40
N TRP A 110 -19.19 -17.10 -16.46
CA TRP A 110 -18.81 -15.68 -16.37
C TRP A 110 -19.81 -14.84 -15.57
N ALA A 111 -21.11 -15.07 -15.75
CA ALA A 111 -22.15 -14.38 -14.98
C ALA A 111 -22.06 -14.73 -13.48
N THR A 112 -21.84 -16.01 -13.16
CA THR A 112 -21.64 -16.48 -11.78
C THR A 112 -20.39 -15.85 -11.16
N TYR A 113 -19.29 -15.82 -11.91
CA TYR A 113 -18.05 -15.18 -11.48
C TYR A 113 -18.23 -13.69 -11.19
N ARG A 114 -18.91 -12.94 -12.07
CA ARG A 114 -19.21 -11.52 -11.86
C ARG A 114 -20.00 -11.30 -10.58
N GLN A 115 -21.05 -12.08 -10.36
CA GLN A 115 -21.88 -11.93 -9.17
C GLN A 115 -21.08 -12.25 -7.91
N ALA A 116 -20.31 -13.33 -7.91
CA ALA A 116 -19.47 -13.70 -6.78
C ALA A 116 -18.43 -12.63 -6.44
N LEU A 117 -17.87 -11.93 -7.44
CA LEU A 117 -17.00 -10.76 -7.20
C LEU A 117 -17.75 -9.60 -6.55
N LEU A 118 -18.96 -9.29 -7.03
CA LEU A 118 -19.78 -8.20 -6.46
C LEU A 118 -20.15 -8.48 -5.01
N ASP A 119 -20.40 -9.73 -4.67
CA ASP A 119 -20.80 -10.20 -3.33
C ASP A 119 -19.62 -10.28 -2.34
N VAL A 120 -18.36 -10.07 -2.77
CA VAL A 120 -17.17 -10.13 -1.90
C VAL A 120 -17.30 -9.29 -0.61
N PRO A 121 -17.75 -8.03 -0.65
CA PRO A 121 -17.90 -7.22 0.57
C PRO A 121 -18.99 -7.73 1.54
N GLU A 122 -19.85 -8.64 1.09
CA GLU A 122 -20.92 -9.24 1.89
C GLU A 122 -20.51 -10.59 2.53
N GLN A 123 -19.31 -11.09 2.19
CA GLN A 123 -18.80 -12.34 2.76
C GLN A 123 -18.57 -12.24 4.27
N SER A 124 -18.90 -13.31 4.98
CA SER A 124 -18.52 -13.45 6.39
C SER A 124 -17.00 -13.44 6.53
N GLY A 125 -16.47 -12.52 7.33
CA GLY A 125 -15.03 -12.35 7.53
C GLY A 125 -14.40 -11.28 6.66
N PHE A 126 -15.14 -10.62 5.76
CA PHE A 126 -14.67 -9.40 5.13
C PHE A 126 -14.38 -8.32 6.20
N PRO A 127 -13.24 -7.60 6.11
CA PRO A 127 -12.22 -7.65 5.06
C PRO A 127 -11.02 -8.58 5.34
N GLU A 128 -10.94 -9.20 6.52
CA GLU A 128 -9.77 -9.95 6.98
C GLU A 128 -9.60 -11.32 6.30
N THR A 129 -10.70 -12.02 6.04
CA THR A 129 -10.71 -13.35 5.42
C THR A 129 -11.68 -13.35 4.25
N ILE A 130 -11.15 -13.44 3.03
CA ILE A 130 -11.93 -13.36 1.79
C ILE A 130 -11.74 -14.65 0.97
N SER A 131 -12.86 -15.22 0.52
CA SER A 131 -12.87 -16.30 -0.46
C SER A 131 -13.08 -15.72 -1.85
N TRP A 132 -11.99 -15.57 -2.61
CA TRP A 132 -12.04 -15.03 -3.97
C TRP A 132 -12.59 -16.08 -4.94
N PRO A 133 -13.55 -15.73 -5.82
CA PRO A 133 -14.04 -16.65 -6.82
C PRO A 133 -12.95 -16.99 -7.85
N THR A 134 -12.95 -18.22 -8.35
CA THR A 134 -12.01 -18.66 -9.38
C THR A 134 -12.44 -18.11 -10.73
N LYS A 135 -11.52 -17.46 -11.44
CA LYS A 135 -11.74 -16.94 -12.79
C LYS A 135 -12.04 -18.10 -13.76
N PRO A 136 -13.11 -18.03 -14.57
CA PRO A 136 -13.36 -18.99 -15.64
C PRO A 136 -12.25 -18.93 -16.69
N ASP A 137 -11.96 -20.07 -17.33
CA ASP A 137 -11.06 -20.08 -18.50
C ASP A 137 -11.64 -19.23 -19.65
N VAL A 138 -10.83 -18.88 -20.65
CA VAL A 138 -11.30 -18.12 -21.83
C VAL A 138 -11.79 -19.03 -22.95
#